data_AF-A0A6C0ULV0-F1
#
_entry.id   AF-A0A6C0ULV0-F1
#
_cell.length_a   1.000
_cell.length_b   1.000
_cell.length_c   1.000
_cell.angle_alpha   90.00
_cell.angle_beta   90.00
_cell.angle_gamma   90.00
#
_symmetry.space_group_name_H-M   'P 1'
#
loop_
_entity.id
_entity.type
_entity.pdbx_description
1 polymer ?
#
loop_
_entity_poly.entity_id
_entity_poly.type
_entity_poly.pdbx_seq_one_letter_code
_entity_poly.pdbx_strand_id
1 'polypeptide(L)'
;MEFVSRKEERSDVSQVRRERRIGGSFGIDFCALNGENRSMAAPSSFDVADISPLAWRLLRVAAGYDQRSVEREVDDIVQAHISMLESGTRALSRPRREELFELYAAELDADQIEALTTYF
;
A
#
# COMPACT_ATOMS: atom_id res chain seq x y z
N MET A 1 -18.21 56.17 48.26
CA MET A 1 -17.23 55.83 47.20
C MET A 1 -17.27 54.32 47.07
N GLU A 2 -18.30 53.81 46.39
CA GLU A 2 -18.57 52.37 46.28
C GLU A 2 -18.26 51.91 44.85
N PHE A 3 -17.30 51.00 44.76
CA PHE A 3 -16.85 50.39 43.53
C PHE A 3 -17.85 49.34 43.07
N VAL A 4 -18.69 49.71 42.10
CA VAL A 4 -19.39 48.77 41.23
C VAL A 4 -18.38 48.26 40.20
N SER A 5 -17.74 47.13 40.49
CA SER A 5 -16.96 46.38 39.49
C SER A 5 -17.82 45.28 38.88
N ARG A 6 -18.22 45.61 37.67
CA ARG A 6 -18.88 44.84 36.63
C ARG A 6 -18.01 43.67 36.16
N LYS A 7 -18.69 42.56 35.81
CA LYS A 7 -18.31 41.46 34.88
C LYS A 7 -17.13 40.56 35.25
N GLU A 8 -17.45 39.29 35.49
CA GLU A 8 -17.00 38.22 34.58
C GLU A 8 -18.02 37.09 34.66
N GLU A 9 -18.92 37.07 33.68
CA GLU A 9 -19.93 36.05 33.47
C GLU A 9 -19.22 34.77 33.04
N ARG A 10 -19.05 33.84 34.00
CA ARG A 10 -18.45 32.53 33.77
C ARG A 10 -19.44 31.69 32.96
N SER A 11 -19.41 31.87 31.65
CA SER A 11 -20.06 30.98 30.70
C SER A 11 -19.34 29.64 30.73
N ASP A 12 -19.95 28.67 31.41
CA ASP A 12 -19.65 27.25 31.24
C ASP A 12 -20.16 26.83 29.86
N VAL A 13 -19.34 27.11 28.84
CA VAL A 13 -19.48 26.50 27.53
C VAL A 13 -18.84 25.13 27.61
N SER A 14 -19.67 24.17 28.02
CA SER A 14 -19.48 22.76 27.81
C SER A 14 -19.37 22.46 26.31
N GLN A 15 -18.18 22.63 25.73
CA GLN A 15 -17.86 22.09 24.41
C GLN A 15 -17.51 20.61 24.54
N VAL A 16 -18.55 19.79 24.43
CA VAL A 16 -18.50 18.43 23.91
C VAL A 16 -17.92 18.49 22.51
N ARG A 17 -16.59 18.39 22.42
CA ARG A 17 -15.90 18.26 21.13
C ARG A 17 -15.93 16.79 20.73
N ARG A 18 -17.03 16.46 20.07
CA ARG A 18 -17.30 15.27 19.28
C ARG A 18 -16.04 14.55 18.82
N GLU A 19 -15.92 13.32 19.27
CA GLU A 19 -15.43 12.19 18.48
C GLU A 19 -15.83 12.35 17.00
N ARG A 20 -14.83 12.52 16.15
CA ARG A 20 -14.82 11.91 14.83
C ARG A 20 -13.50 11.18 14.70
N ARG A 21 -13.47 10.03 15.34
CA ARG A 21 -12.65 8.89 14.94
C ARG A 21 -12.96 8.70 13.46
N ILE A 22 -12.04 9.03 12.56
CA ILE A 22 -12.12 8.59 11.17
C ILE A 22 -11.85 7.08 11.21
N GLY A 23 -12.90 6.34 11.57
CA GLY A 23 -13.11 4.98 11.11
C GLY A 23 -13.57 5.09 9.67
N GLY A 24 -12.61 5.33 8.77
CA GLY A 24 -12.76 5.02 7.37
C GLY A 24 -12.12 3.65 7.20
N SER A 25 -12.94 2.61 7.29
CA SER A 25 -12.59 1.29 6.81
C SER A 25 -12.14 1.45 5.35
N PHE A 26 -10.84 1.42 5.10
CA PHE A 26 -10.31 1.02 3.81
C PHE A 26 -9.89 -0.45 3.95
N GLY A 27 -10.82 -1.25 4.47
CA GLY A 27 -10.88 -2.67 4.15
C GLY A 27 -11.23 -2.75 2.68
N ILE A 28 -10.21 -2.70 1.84
CA ILE A 28 -10.28 -3.44 0.59
C ILE A 28 -10.00 -4.87 1.03
N ASP A 29 -11.06 -5.57 1.45
CA ASP A 29 -11.09 -7.03 1.54
C ASP A 29 -10.91 -7.58 0.12
N PHE A 30 -9.70 -7.45 -0.42
CA PHE A 30 -9.34 -8.03 -1.71
C PHE A 30 -8.90 -9.50 -1.56
N CYS A 31 -8.53 -9.92 -0.35
CA CYS A 31 -8.13 -11.30 -0.03
C CYS A 31 -9.28 -12.33 -0.02
N ALA A 32 -10.54 -11.92 -0.18
CA ALA A 32 -11.68 -12.82 0.03
C ALA A 32 -12.26 -13.47 -1.25
N LEU A 33 -11.61 -13.37 -2.42
CA LEU A 33 -12.20 -13.90 -3.68
C LEU A 33 -11.47 -15.03 -4.41
N ASN A 34 -10.21 -15.39 -4.11
CA ASN A 34 -9.54 -16.47 -4.85
C ASN A 34 -9.06 -17.59 -3.94
N GLY A 35 -10.04 -18.26 -3.33
CA GLY A 35 -9.84 -19.58 -2.74
C GLY A 35 -10.10 -20.67 -3.77
N GLU A 36 -9.10 -20.98 -4.59
CA GLU A 36 -8.72 -22.33 -5.08
C GLU A 36 -7.82 -22.20 -6.33
N ASN A 37 -6.50 -22.28 -6.18
CA ASN A 37 -5.68 -23.17 -7.01
C ASN A 37 -4.21 -23.25 -6.57
N ARG A 38 -3.92 -24.33 -5.84
CA ARG A 38 -2.57 -24.85 -5.65
C ARG A 38 -2.16 -25.60 -6.92
N SER A 39 -1.18 -25.08 -7.67
CA SER A 39 -0.05 -25.81 -8.29
C SER A 39 0.43 -25.21 -9.62
N MET A 40 1.77 -25.07 -9.71
CA MET A 40 2.61 -25.13 -10.92
C MET A 40 2.80 -23.83 -11.73
N ALA A 41 3.86 -23.11 -11.32
CA ALA A 41 4.78 -22.32 -12.14
C ALA A 41 4.36 -22.04 -13.59
N ALA A 42 3.84 -20.84 -13.85
CA ALA A 42 3.87 -20.28 -15.18
C ALA A 42 5.29 -19.75 -15.44
N PRO A 43 6.04 -20.24 -16.46
CA PRO A 43 7.16 -19.49 -16.99
C PRO A 43 6.56 -18.33 -17.76
N SER A 44 6.17 -17.28 -17.04
CA SER A 44 5.66 -16.08 -17.65
C SER A 44 6.84 -15.46 -18.41
N SER A 45 6.74 -15.45 -19.74
CA SER A 45 7.75 -14.93 -20.68
C SER A 45 7.94 -13.40 -20.56
N PHE A 46 7.65 -12.82 -19.40
CA PHE A 46 7.62 -11.40 -19.16
C PHE A 46 8.91 -11.01 -18.46
N ASP A 47 9.61 -10.01 -19.01
CA ASP A 47 10.78 -9.47 -18.34
C ASP A 47 10.33 -8.49 -17.26
N VAL A 48 10.77 -8.70 -16.02
CA VAL A 48 10.54 -7.75 -14.91
C VAL A 48 11.13 -6.37 -15.21
N ALA A 49 12.00 -6.27 -16.22
CA ALA A 49 12.52 -5.02 -16.71
C ALA A 49 11.46 -4.13 -17.38
N ASP A 50 10.43 -4.74 -17.99
CA ASP A 50 9.42 -4.07 -18.80
C ASP A 50 8.17 -3.67 -17.99
N ILE A 51 8.06 -4.16 -16.75
CA ILE A 51 6.95 -3.82 -15.86
C ILE A 51 6.97 -2.32 -15.55
N SER A 52 5.86 -1.65 -15.84
CA SER A 52 5.73 -0.22 -15.63
C SER A 52 5.74 0.15 -14.14
N PRO A 53 6.14 1.38 -13.77
CA PRO A 53 6.07 1.86 -12.38
C PRO A 53 4.67 1.74 -11.77
N LEU A 54 3.62 1.90 -12.58
CA LEU A 54 2.24 1.76 -12.12
C LEU A 54 1.89 0.29 -11.88
N ALA A 55 2.26 -0.60 -12.78
CA ALA A 55 2.08 -2.04 -12.61
C ALA A 55 2.78 -2.55 -11.34
N TRP A 56 4.00 -2.08 -11.04
CA TRP A 56 4.69 -2.39 -9.77
C TRP A 56 3.89 -2.01 -8.52
N ARG A 57 3.27 -0.82 -8.52
CA ARG A 57 2.41 -0.39 -7.41
C ARG A 57 1.18 -1.28 -7.29
N LEU A 58 0.55 -1.61 -8.42
CA LEU A 58 -0.66 -2.42 -8.44
C LEU A 58 -0.38 -3.85 -7.98
N LEU A 59 0.72 -4.47 -8.44
CA LEU A 59 1.17 -5.79 -7.98
C LEU A 59 1.35 -5.81 -6.46
N ARG A 60 2.07 -4.83 -5.91
CA ARG A 60 2.29 -4.74 -4.46
C ARG A 60 0.98 -4.62 -3.68
N VAL A 61 0.07 -3.75 -4.13
CA VAL A 61 -1.22 -3.52 -3.44
C VAL A 61 -2.15 -4.72 -3.58
N ALA A 62 -2.21 -5.35 -4.75
CA ALA A 62 -3.00 -6.56 -4.97
C ALA A 62 -2.51 -7.73 -4.13
N ALA A 63 -1.19 -7.86 -3.96
CA ALA A 63 -0.56 -8.84 -3.09
C ALA A 63 -0.70 -8.51 -1.59
N GLY A 64 -1.38 -7.40 -1.23
CA GLY A 64 -1.65 -7.03 0.16
C GLY A 64 -0.46 -6.43 0.92
N TYR A 65 0.66 -6.13 0.24
CA TYR A 65 1.84 -5.55 0.88
C TYR A 65 1.75 -4.03 0.94
N ASP A 66 2.11 -3.45 2.10
CA ASP A 66 2.49 -2.05 2.21
C ASP A 66 4.03 -1.89 2.13
N GLN A 67 4.52 -0.67 1.92
CA GLN A 67 5.96 -0.43 1.75
C GLN A 67 6.80 -0.79 2.98
N ARG A 68 6.26 -0.74 4.22
CA ARG A 68 6.97 -1.21 5.43
C ARG A 68 7.06 -2.73 5.44
N SER A 69 5.98 -3.40 5.06
CA SER A 69 5.95 -4.86 5.02
C SER A 69 6.96 -5.41 4.02
N VAL A 70 7.11 -4.81 2.84
CA VAL A 70 8.11 -5.24 1.85
C VAL A 70 9.55 -5.17 2.38
N GLU A 71 9.90 -4.12 3.13
CA GLU A 71 11.24 -3.98 3.73
C GLU A 71 11.55 -5.09 4.75
N ARG A 72 10.53 -5.74 5.31
CA ARG A 72 10.72 -6.86 6.26
C ARG A 72 10.88 -8.20 5.56
N GLU A 73 10.30 -8.35 4.37
CA GLU A 73 10.34 -9.60 3.61
C GLU A 73 11.53 -9.66 2.65
N VAL A 74 12.04 -8.51 2.18
CA VAL A 74 13.16 -8.45 1.24
C VAL A 74 14.34 -7.68 1.82
N ASP A 75 15.41 -8.42 2.12
CA ASP A 75 16.66 -7.86 2.62
C ASP A 75 17.25 -6.81 1.65
N ASP A 76 17.87 -5.77 2.19
CA ASP A 76 18.44 -4.62 1.46
C ASP A 76 17.46 -3.79 0.60
N ILE A 77 16.16 -4.06 0.66
CA ILE A 77 15.14 -3.21 0.06
C ILE A 77 14.51 -2.35 1.15
N VAL A 78 14.75 -1.03 1.06
CA VAL A 78 14.10 -0.05 1.95
C VAL A 78 12.91 0.60 1.26
N GLN A 79 12.00 1.20 2.03
CA GLN A 79 10.82 1.88 1.48
C GLN A 79 11.13 2.88 0.34
N ALA A 80 12.26 3.59 0.44
CA ALA A 80 12.69 4.54 -0.58
C ALA A 80 12.93 3.88 -1.94
N HIS A 81 13.44 2.64 -1.97
CA HIS A 81 13.61 1.85 -3.19
C HIS A 81 12.25 1.57 -3.85
N ILE A 82 11.26 1.15 -3.06
CA ILE A 82 9.90 0.90 -3.55
C ILE A 82 9.27 2.18 -4.08
N SER A 83 9.38 3.28 -3.32
CA SER A 83 8.82 4.55 -3.77
C SER A 83 9.45 5.02 -5.09
N MET A 84 10.77 4.86 -5.26
CA MET A 84 11.46 5.24 -6.50
C MET A 84 11.12 4.34 -7.69
N LEU A 85 10.90 3.04 -7.44
CA LEU A 85 10.46 2.07 -8.44
C LEU A 85 9.06 2.44 -8.94
N GLU A 86 8.12 2.67 -8.02
CA GLU A 86 6.72 2.99 -8.34
C GLU A 86 6.51 4.39 -8.94
N SER A 87 7.47 5.30 -8.75
CA SER A 87 7.46 6.62 -9.39
C SER A 87 8.25 6.65 -10.70
N GLY A 88 8.94 5.55 -11.06
CA GLY A 88 9.81 5.47 -12.23
C GLY A 88 11.03 6.38 -12.16
N THR A 89 11.36 6.92 -10.98
CA THR A 89 12.44 7.90 -10.82
C THR A 89 13.82 7.23 -10.75
N ARG A 90 13.87 5.96 -10.33
CA ARG A 90 15.09 5.15 -10.37
C ARG A 90 14.74 3.67 -10.51
N ALA A 91 15.40 3.01 -11.46
CA ALA A 91 15.26 1.58 -11.65
C ALA A 91 16.10 0.82 -10.61
N LEU A 92 15.51 -0.21 -10.00
CA LEU A 92 16.25 -1.21 -9.23
C LEU A 92 17.05 -2.12 -10.18
N SER A 93 18.08 -2.78 -9.64
CA SER A 93 18.77 -3.82 -10.38
C SER A 93 17.78 -4.94 -10.74
N ARG A 94 18.02 -5.62 -11.87
CA ARG A 94 17.19 -6.74 -12.33
C ARG A 94 16.97 -7.82 -11.26
N PRO A 95 17.99 -8.35 -10.56
CA PRO A 95 17.77 -9.37 -9.53
C PRO A 95 16.88 -8.90 -8.39
N ARG A 96 16.91 -7.61 -8.02
CA ARG A 96 16.01 -7.07 -6.99
C ARG A 96 14.57 -6.92 -7.47
N ARG A 97 14.38 -6.67 -8.76
CA ARG A 97 13.04 -6.70 -9.36
C ARG A 97 12.49 -8.12 -9.42
N GLU A 98 13.31 -9.09 -9.78
CA GLU A 98 12.93 -10.51 -9.77
C GLU A 98 12.50 -10.94 -8.35
N GLU A 99 13.29 -10.62 -7.33
CA GLU A 99 12.98 -10.92 -5.93
C GLU A 99 11.66 -10.28 -5.45
N LEU A 100 11.42 -9.01 -5.78
CA LEU A 100 10.15 -8.34 -5.48
C LEU A 100 8.97 -8.96 -6.25
N PHE A 101 9.19 -9.32 -7.50
CA PHE A 101 8.15 -9.92 -8.33
C PHE A 101 7.73 -11.27 -7.76
N GLU A 102 8.68 -12.13 -7.41
CA GLU A 102 8.41 -13.42 -6.78
C GLU A 102 7.67 -13.27 -5.45
N LEU A 103 8.04 -12.28 -4.63
CA LEU A 103 7.31 -11.97 -3.38
C LEU A 103 5.84 -11.64 -3.66
N TYR A 104 5.57 -10.77 -4.63
CA TYR A 104 4.18 -10.39 -4.94
C TYR A 104 3.42 -11.52 -5.65
N ALA A 105 4.09 -12.23 -6.55
CA ALA A 105 3.51 -13.33 -7.30
C ALA A 105 3.15 -14.53 -6.41
N ALA A 106 3.81 -14.70 -5.27
CA ALA A 106 3.45 -15.73 -4.29
C ALA A 106 2.02 -15.55 -3.73
N GLU A 107 1.52 -14.31 -3.70
CA GLU A 107 0.19 -13.96 -3.16
C GLU A 107 -0.86 -13.70 -4.26
N LEU A 108 -0.48 -13.84 -5.54
CA LEU A 108 -1.31 -13.48 -6.68
C LEU A 108 -1.52 -14.66 -7.63
N ASP A 109 -2.68 -14.70 -8.27
CA ASP A 109 -2.95 -15.65 -9.34
C ASP A 109 -2.25 -15.23 -10.64
N ALA A 110 -1.90 -16.20 -11.48
CA ALA A 110 -1.26 -15.94 -12.77
C ALA A 110 -2.09 -14.97 -13.66
N ASP A 111 -3.42 -15.11 -13.64
CA ASP A 111 -4.33 -14.22 -14.40
C ASP A 111 -4.28 -12.77 -13.89
N GLN A 112 -4.14 -12.58 -12.57
CA GLN A 112 -4.03 -11.24 -11.97
C GLN A 112 -2.69 -10.61 -12.33
N ILE A 113 -1.61 -11.38 -12.25
CA ILE A 113 -0.26 -10.94 -12.64
C ILE A 113 -0.25 -10.53 -14.10
N GLU A 114 -0.74 -11.38 -15.00
CA GLU A 114 -0.80 -11.11 -16.44
C GLU A 114 -1.61 -9.86 -16.75
N ALA A 115 -2.78 -9.70 -16.13
CA ALA A 115 -3.61 -8.52 -16.33
C ALA A 115 -2.89 -7.23 -15.85
N LEU A 116 -2.27 -7.27 -14.67
CA LEU A 116 -1.58 -6.11 -14.12
C LEU A 116 -0.34 -5.71 -14.92
N THR A 117 0.43 -6.67 -15.44
CA THR A 117 1.65 -6.39 -16.22
C THR A 117 1.36 -6.06 -17.68
N THR A 118 0.23 -6.51 -18.24
CA THR A 118 -0.09 -6.29 -19.66
C THR A 118 -0.82 -4.96 -19.90
N TYR A 119 -1.68 -4.54 -18.99
CA TYR A 119 -2.56 -3.38 -19.21
C TYR A 119 -2.05 -2.07 -18.62
N PHE A 120 -1.00 -2.07 -17.80
CA PHE A 120 -0.49 -0.91 -17.08
C PHE A 120 1.01 -0.72 -17.26
#